data_AF-A0A811PND1-F1
#
_entry.id   AF-A0A811PND1-F1
#
_cell.length_a   1.000
_cell.length_b   1.000
_cell.length_c   1.000
_cell.angle_alpha   90.00
_cell.angle_beta   90.00
_cell.angle_gamma   90.00
#
_symmetry.space_group_name_H-M   'P 1'
#
loop_
_entity.id
_entity.type
_entity.pdbx_description
1 polymer ?
#
loop_
_entity_poly.entity_id
_entity_poly.type
_entity_poly.pdbx_seq_one_letter_code
_entity_poly.pdbx_strand_id
1 'polypeptide(L)'
;MLTIFIAYDTSEAVLLATAAATAAVSTEVPGVMKAWVYHAYGDAGVLKLDEAAAVPALAEDQVLVKVVAAALNPVDAKRRAGKFQATDSPLPV
;
A
#
# COMPACT_ATOMS: atom_id res chain seq x y z
N MET A 1 2.40 -4.48 15.49
CA MET A 1 1.99 -3.38 14.60
C MET A 1 1.84 -4.00 13.21
N LEU A 2 0.65 -3.94 12.59
CA LEU A 2 0.30 -4.79 11.45
C LEU A 2 0.01 -3.92 10.21
N THR A 3 1.02 -3.69 9.37
CA THR A 3 0.93 -2.73 8.25
C THR A 3 0.64 -3.46 6.93
N ILE A 4 -0.55 -3.31 6.35
CA ILE A 4 -0.85 -3.79 4.98
C ILE A 4 -0.85 -2.59 4.05
N PHE A 5 0.24 -2.38 3.31
CA PHE A 5 0.37 -1.27 2.39
C PHE A 5 -0.52 -1.47 1.14
N ILE A 6 -1.61 -0.73 1.05
CA ILE A 6 -2.16 -0.34 -0.25
C ILE A 6 -1.64 1.05 -0.54
N ALA A 7 -0.52 1.11 -1.27
CA ALA A 7 -0.01 2.36 -1.80
C ALA A 7 -0.83 2.73 -3.04
N TYR A 8 -1.33 3.97 -3.07
CA TYR A 8 -1.89 4.55 -4.28
C TYR A 8 -1.29 5.94 -4.48
N ASP A 9 -0.78 6.17 -5.69
CA ASP A 9 -0.25 7.43 -6.16
C ASP A 9 -1.35 8.11 -6.99
N THR A 10 -2.30 8.81 -6.34
CA THR A 10 -3.20 9.71 -7.09
C THR A 10 -2.55 11.08 -7.20
N SER A 11 -1.55 11.19 -8.06
CA SER A 11 -1.39 12.39 -8.85
C SER A 11 -1.95 12.11 -10.24
N GLU A 12 -2.89 12.94 -10.67
CA GLU A 12 -3.64 12.96 -11.93
C GLU A 12 -5.10 12.47 -11.81
N ALA A 13 -6.01 13.45 -11.94
CA ALA A 13 -7.44 13.26 -12.07
C ALA A 13 -7.77 12.41 -13.31
N VAL A 14 -8.80 11.57 -13.22
CA VAL A 14 -9.35 10.85 -14.38
C VAL A 14 -9.96 11.88 -15.34
N LEU A 15 -9.16 12.31 -16.31
CA LEU A 15 -9.59 13.06 -17.49
C LEU A 15 -9.32 12.19 -18.71
N LEU A 16 -10.38 11.95 -19.50
CA LEU A 16 -10.28 11.38 -20.83
C LEU A 16 -9.42 12.31 -21.70
N ALA A 17 -8.15 11.95 -21.92
CA ALA A 17 -7.27 12.66 -22.83
C ALA A 17 -6.36 11.67 -23.57
N THR A 18 -6.52 11.62 -24.89
CA THR A 18 -5.58 11.01 -25.83
C THR A 18 -4.31 11.86 -25.90
N ALA A 19 -3.21 11.38 -25.31
CA ALA A 19 -1.83 11.66 -25.73
C ALA A 19 -0.90 10.72 -24.96
N ALA A 20 0.00 10.02 -25.66
CA ALA A 20 1.08 9.28 -25.04
C ALA A 20 2.06 10.29 -24.42
N ALA A 21 1.77 10.72 -23.19
CA ALA A 21 2.73 11.40 -22.36
C ALA A 21 3.75 10.34 -21.92
N THR A 22 4.94 10.38 -22.52
CA THR A 22 6.11 9.70 -21.98
C THR A 22 6.49 10.42 -20.69
N ALA A 23 5.76 10.11 -19.61
CA ALA A 23 6.12 10.56 -18.28
C ALA A 23 7.53 10.04 -18.00
N ALA A 24 8.48 10.96 -17.76
CA ALA A 24 9.81 10.61 -17.34
C ALA A 24 9.70 9.79 -16.05
N VAL A 25 10.04 8.50 -16.13
CA VAL A 25 10.09 7.63 -14.95
C VAL A 25 11.25 8.14 -14.11
N SER A 26 10.96 8.88 -13.05
CA SER A 26 11.95 9.18 -12.02
C SER A 26 12.41 7.85 -11.45
N THR A 27 13.71 7.55 -11.59
CA THR A 27 14.31 6.30 -11.10
C THR A 27 14.66 6.35 -9.62
N GLU A 28 14.46 7.51 -8.97
CA GLU A 28 14.73 7.65 -7.55
C GLU A 28 13.56 7.15 -6.72
N VAL A 29 13.86 6.24 -5.80
CA VAL A 29 12.90 5.73 -4.82
C VAL A 29 12.69 6.82 -3.76
N PRO A 30 11.44 7.29 -3.53
CA PRO A 30 11.18 8.29 -2.51
C PRO A 30 11.43 7.72 -1.11
N GLY A 31 11.72 8.58 -0.13
CA GLY A 31 11.89 8.15 1.26
C GLY A 31 10.58 7.78 1.97
N VAL A 32 9.45 8.30 1.47
CA VAL A 32 8.11 8.08 2.03
C VAL A 32 7.08 7.79 0.92
N MET A 33 5.97 7.16 1.29
CA MET A 33 4.84 6.85 0.44
C MET A 33 3.51 6.95 1.19
N LYS A 34 2.40 7.05 0.45
CA LYS A 34 1.06 6.95 1.02
C LYS A 34 0.68 5.49 1.24
N ALA A 35 0.00 5.21 2.35
CA ALA A 35 -0.35 3.86 2.76
C ALA A 35 -1.64 3.81 3.56
N TRP A 36 -2.54 2.89 3.23
CA TRP A 36 -3.60 2.50 4.18
C TRP A 36 -3.03 1.57 5.25
N VAL A 37 -3.19 1.90 6.52
CA VAL A 37 -2.58 1.17 7.65
C VAL A 37 -3.58 0.97 8.78
N TYR A 38 -3.40 -0.09 9.59
CA TYR A 38 -4.15 -0.28 10.82
C TYR A 38 -3.24 -0.86 11.92
N HIS A 39 -3.17 -0.19 13.06
CA HIS A 39 -2.25 -0.61 14.14
C HIS A 39 -2.88 -1.62 15.11
N ALA A 40 -4.19 -1.83 15.02
CA ALA A 40 -4.97 -2.77 15.81
C ALA A 40 -6.07 -3.40 14.95
N TYR A 41 -6.44 -4.63 15.27
CA TYR A 41 -7.58 -5.29 14.62
C TYR A 41 -8.90 -4.58 14.96
N GLY A 42 -9.85 -4.59 14.04
CA GLY A 42 -11.16 -3.97 14.25
C GLY A 42 -12.03 -3.90 12.99
N ASP A 43 -13.08 -3.09 13.09
CA ASP A 43 -13.97 -2.76 11.97
C ASP A 43 -13.26 -1.90 10.91
N ALA A 44 -13.99 -1.29 9.97
CA ALA A 44 -13.34 -0.45 8.96
C ALA A 44 -12.69 0.83 9.54
N GLY A 45 -13.11 1.27 10.74
CA GLY A 45 -12.67 2.52 11.35
C GLY A 45 -11.21 2.52 11.83
N VAL A 46 -10.61 1.34 12.00
CA VAL A 46 -9.18 1.22 12.34
C VAL A 46 -8.25 1.45 11.15
N LEU A 47 -8.77 1.42 9.92
CA LEU A 47 -8.00 1.67 8.70
C LEU A 47 -7.82 3.19 8.51
N LYS A 48 -6.56 3.64 8.48
CA LYS A 48 -6.18 5.06 8.35
C LYS A 48 -5.23 5.25 7.18
N LEU A 49 -5.37 6.37 6.48
CA LEU A 49 -4.41 6.76 5.46
C LEU A 49 -3.24 7.45 6.17
N ASP A 50 -2.06 6.85 6.08
CA ASP A 50 -0.79 7.48 6.40
C ASP A 50 -0.23 8.09 5.11
N GLU A 51 -0.03 9.40 5.09
CA GLU A 51 0.49 10.09 3.91
C GLU A 51 2.02 10.12 3.85
N ALA A 52 2.72 9.68 4.91
CA ALA A 52 4.16 9.77 5.06
C ALA A 52 4.77 8.47 5.61
N ALA A 53 4.20 7.32 5.28
CA ALA A 53 4.75 6.04 5.67
C ALA A 53 6.13 5.83 5.01
N ALA A 54 7.09 5.26 5.72
CA ALA A 54 8.41 4.99 5.15
C ALA A 54 8.31 4.00 3.98
N VAL A 55 9.08 4.23 2.93
CA VAL A 55 9.27 3.20 1.89
C VAL A 55 10.08 2.04 2.51
N PRO A 56 9.65 0.77 2.35
CA PRO A 56 10.35 -0.37 2.92
C PRO A 56 11.79 -0.49 2.41
N ALA A 57 12.69 -0.97 3.26
CA ALA A 57 14.05 -1.29 2.87
C ALA A 57 14.07 -2.50 1.93
N LEU A 58 14.88 -2.44 0.87
CA LEU A 58 14.99 -3.48 -0.14
C LEU A 58 16.13 -4.44 0.18
N ALA A 59 15.83 -5.73 0.38
CA ALA A 59 16.85 -6.79 0.47
C ALA A 59 17.23 -7.36 -0.92
N GLU A 60 18.33 -8.13 -0.98
CA GLU A 60 18.86 -8.69 -2.25
C GLU A 60 17.89 -9.64 -2.97
N ASP A 61 16.99 -10.28 -2.23
CA ASP A 61 15.99 -11.24 -2.73
C ASP A 61 14.59 -10.63 -2.91
N GLN A 62 14.47 -9.32 -2.80
CA GLN A 62 13.21 -8.59 -2.88
C GLN A 62 13.17 -7.66 -4.10
N VAL A 63 11.97 -7.25 -4.47
CA VAL A 63 11.72 -6.23 -5.48
C VAL A 63 10.83 -5.14 -4.90
N LEU A 64 11.13 -3.88 -5.22
CA LEU A 64 10.25 -2.77 -4.89
C LEU A 64 9.29 -2.50 -6.05
N VAL A 65 7.99 -2.53 -5.78
CA VAL A 65 6.94 -2.33 -6.79
C VAL A 65 6.24 -1.01 -6.54
N LYS A 66 6.27 -0.09 -7.53
CA LYS A 66 5.40 1.08 -7.51
C LYS A 66 3.96 0.64 -7.81
N VAL A 67 3.12 0.60 -6.78
CA VAL A 67 1.70 0.23 -6.90
C VAL A 67 0.90 1.39 -7.47
N VAL A 68 0.34 1.21 -8.66
CA VAL A 68 -0.56 2.19 -9.31
C VAL A 68 -2.02 1.96 -8.88
N ALA A 69 -2.39 0.70 -8.65
CA ALA A 69 -3.70 0.31 -8.16
C ALA A 69 -3.60 -1.01 -7.37
N ALA A 70 -4.50 -1.18 -6.39
CA ALA A 70 -4.70 -2.44 -5.69
C ALA A 70 -6.20 -2.73 -5.56
N ALA A 71 -6.54 -4.01 -5.46
CA ALA A 71 -7.91 -4.46 -5.24
C ALA A 71 -8.13 -4.87 -3.78
N LEU A 72 -9.34 -4.64 -3.26
CA LEU A 72 -9.79 -5.22 -2.00
C LEU A 72 -10.44 -6.57 -2.25
N ASN A 73 -9.95 -7.59 -1.55
CA ASN A 73 -10.51 -8.93 -1.53
C ASN A 73 -11.33 -9.13 -0.22
N PRO A 74 -12.30 -10.06 -0.19
CA PRO A 74 -13.02 -10.38 1.04
C PRO A 74 -12.12 -10.83 2.20
N VAL A 75 -10.95 -11.40 1.90
CA VAL A 75 -9.98 -11.83 2.91
C VAL A 75 -9.36 -10.64 3.67
N ASP A 76 -9.24 -9.47 3.05
CA ASP A 76 -8.61 -8.31 3.67
C ASP A 76 -9.44 -7.79 4.85
N ALA A 77 -10.77 -7.75 4.70
CA ALA A 77 -11.68 -7.40 5.78
C ALA A 77 -11.62 -8.42 6.94
N LYS A 78 -11.49 -9.72 6.62
CA LYS A 78 -11.34 -10.79 7.62
C LYS A 78 -10.01 -10.68 8.36
N ARG A 79 -8.91 -10.38 7.64
CA ARG A 79 -7.58 -10.18 8.21
C ARG A 79 -7.54 -8.97 9.14
N ARG A 80 -8.06 -7.81 8.69
CA ARG A 80 -8.21 -6.60 9.53
C ARG A 80 -9.09 -6.84 10.76
N ALA A 81 -10.11 -7.68 10.66
CA ALA A 81 -10.97 -8.06 11.80
C ALA A 81 -10.32 -9.12 12.74
N GLY A 82 -9.06 -9.50 12.51
CA GLY A 82 -8.31 -10.42 13.37
C GLY A 82 -8.63 -11.91 13.19
N LYS A 83 -9.37 -12.29 12.14
CA LYS A 83 -9.79 -13.70 11.95
C LYS A 83 -8.63 -14.66 11.66
N PHE A 84 -7.49 -14.14 11.24
CA PHE A 84 -6.28 -14.91 10.96
C PHE A 84 -5.16 -14.66 11.98
N GLN A 85 -5.39 -13.88 13.04
CA GLN A 85 -4.32 -13.45 13.96
C GLN A 85 -3.46 -14.61 14.50
N ALA A 86 -4.07 -15.76 14.80
CA ALA A 86 -3.38 -16.92 15.34
C ALA A 86 -2.50 -17.67 14.32
N THR A 87 -2.71 -17.45 13.02
CA THR A 87 -2.10 -18.24 11.94
C THR A 87 -1.50 -17.37 10.84
N ASP A 88 -1.45 -16.06 11.01
CA ASP A 88 -1.01 -15.16 9.96
C ASP A 88 0.51 -15.23 9.79
N SER A 89 0.98 -15.11 8.56
CA SER A 89 2.40 -14.91 8.29
C SER A 89 2.87 -13.61 8.93
N PRO A 90 4.15 -13.49 9.31
CA PRO A 90 4.74 -12.19 9.61
C PRO A 90 4.46 -11.23 8.45
N LEU A 91 4.00 -10.01 8.75
CA LEU A 91 3.83 -9.02 7.70
C LEU A 91 5.17 -8.47 7.24
N PRO A 92 5.27 -8.04 5.97
CA PRO A 92 6.40 -7.26 5.51
C PRO A 92 6.63 -6.07 6.45
N VAL A 93 7.87 -5.93 6.89
CA VAL A 93 8.35 -4.78 7.68
C VAL A 93 8.75 -3.63 6.76
#